data_AF-A0A3R7WKG4-F1
#
_entry.id   AF-A0A3R7WKG4-F1
#
_cell.length_a   1.000
_cell.length_b   1.000
_cell.length_c   1.000
_cell.angle_alpha   90.00
_cell.angle_beta   90.00
_cell.angle_gamma   90.00
#
_symmetry.space_group_name_H-M   'P 1'
#
loop_
_entity.id
_entity.type
_entity.pdbx_description
1 polymer ?
#
loop_
_entity_poly.entity_id
_entity_poly.type
_entity_poly.pdbx_seq_one_letter_code
_entity_poly.pdbx_strand_id
1 'polypeptide(L)'
;MEERRAMLFAVSSICEEVATRDSVSAEYASSSTSRSLRPTLSPDALQVLTEVAMKQLELVAHDLQHFAHHANRRTISPEDVMLTARRQAGLVQNLVAYQRQHCLANSTGGGSTKSKRKRKDSLD
;
A
#
# COMPACT_ATOMS: atom_id res chain seq x y z
N MET A 1 6.50 5.57 -20.32
CA MET A 1 5.17 5.83 -20.92
C MET A 1 4.11 4.86 -20.39
N GLU A 2 4.43 3.57 -20.27
CA GLU A 2 3.49 2.55 -19.78
C GLU A 2 3.09 2.75 -18.31
N GLU A 3 4.07 2.96 -17.41
CA GLU A 3 3.83 3.16 -15.96
C GLU A 3 2.89 4.34 -15.67
N ARG A 4 3.08 5.44 -16.40
CA ARG A 4 2.21 6.63 -16.32
C ARG A 4 0.75 6.32 -16.70
N ARG A 5 0.54 5.54 -17.76
CA ARG A 5 -0.81 5.15 -18.20
C ARG A 5 -1.46 4.21 -17.18
N ALA A 6 -0.70 3.26 -16.63
CA ALA A 6 -1.16 2.37 -15.58
C ALA A 6 -1.55 3.15 -14.32
N MET A 7 -0.74 4.14 -13.91
CA MET A 7 -1.04 4.98 -12.76
C MET A 7 -2.28 5.84 -12.99
N LEU A 8 -2.43 6.45 -14.17
CA LEU A 8 -3.63 7.21 -14.53
C LEU A 8 -4.90 6.35 -14.44
N PHE A 9 -4.84 5.11 -14.93
CA PHE A 9 -5.96 4.17 -14.83
C PHE A 9 -6.31 3.86 -13.37
N ALA A 10 -5.30 3.57 -12.54
CA ALA A 10 -5.51 3.29 -11.11
C ALA A 10 -6.10 4.50 -10.36
N VAL A 11 -5.55 5.71 -10.58
CA VAL A 11 -6.07 6.95 -10.01
C VAL A 11 -7.51 7.18 -10.43
N SER A 12 -7.84 6.96 -11.71
CA SER A 12 -9.21 7.07 -12.23
C SER A 12 -10.16 6.09 -11.53
N SER A 13 -9.79 4.81 -11.41
CA SER A 13 -10.60 3.80 -10.70
C SER A 13 -10.85 4.18 -9.25
N ILE A 14 -9.80 4.59 -8.51
CA ILE A 14 -9.91 4.99 -7.10
C ILE A 14 -10.82 6.21 -6.97
N CYS A 15 -10.65 7.22 -7.84
CA CYS A 15 -11.47 8.43 -7.82
C CYS A 15 -12.94 8.13 -8.11
N GLU A 16 -13.21 7.25 -9.07
CA GLU A 16 -14.56 6.80 -9.44
C GLU A 16 -15.22 6.03 -8.29
N GLU A 17 -14.47 5.16 -7.60
CA GLU A 17 -14.91 4.40 -6.42
C GLU A 17 -15.19 5.30 -5.20
N VAL A 18 -14.39 6.35 -4.99
CA VAL A 18 -14.66 7.33 -3.94
C VAL A 18 -15.92 8.13 -4.26
N ALA A 19 -16.08 8.56 -5.53
CA ALA A 19 -17.26 9.29 -5.97
C ALA A 19 -18.55 8.47 -5.85
N THR A 20 -18.52 7.14 -6.08
CA THR A 20 -19.70 6.27 -5.83
C THR A 20 -19.99 6.09 -4.35
N ARG A 21 -18.97 5.91 -3.52
CA ARG A 21 -19.15 5.72 -2.07
C ARG A 21 -19.78 6.95 -1.42
N ASP A 22 -19.34 8.14 -1.82
CA ASP A 22 -19.87 9.39 -1.30
C ASP A 22 -21.30 9.66 -1.79
N SER A 23 -21.64 9.29 -3.04
CA SER A 23 -23.01 9.43 -3.53
C SER A 23 -23.99 8.49 -2.82
N VAL A 24 -23.62 7.22 -2.61
CA VAL A 24 -24.44 6.28 -1.81
C VAL A 24 -24.61 6.79 -0.38
N SER A 25 -23.57 7.43 0.16
CA SER A 25 -23.63 8.01 1.51
C SER A 25 -24.55 9.23 1.59
N ALA A 26 -24.60 10.06 0.54
CA ALA A 26 -25.50 11.19 0.47
C ALA A 26 -26.97 10.76 0.25
N GLU A 27 -27.21 9.71 -0.53
CA GLU A 27 -28.56 9.20 -0.81
C GLU A 27 -29.27 8.62 0.43
N TYR A 28 -28.53 7.99 1.36
CA TYR A 28 -29.16 7.53 2.62
C TYR A 28 -29.57 8.69 3.54
N ALA A 29 -28.91 9.85 3.42
CA ALA A 29 -29.09 10.99 4.33
C ALA A 29 -30.22 11.94 3.91
N SER A 30 -30.63 11.95 2.64
CA SER A 30 -31.65 12.87 2.10
C SER A 30 -32.74 12.12 1.35
N SER A 31 -33.91 11.93 1.96
CA SER A 31 -35.06 11.25 1.33
C SER A 31 -35.77 12.06 0.23
N SER A 32 -35.16 13.14 -0.27
CA SER A 32 -35.77 14.06 -1.21
C SER A 32 -34.85 14.34 -2.40
N THR A 33 -35.34 13.93 -3.56
CA THR A 33 -34.88 14.09 -4.93
C THR A 33 -34.08 15.38 -5.23
N SER A 34 -32.78 15.36 -4.97
CA SER A 34 -31.83 16.09 -5.79
C SER A 34 -30.87 15.07 -6.37
N ARG A 35 -30.98 14.80 -7.67
CA ARG A 35 -29.94 14.13 -8.45
C ARG A 35 -28.73 15.07 -8.50
N SER A 36 -28.09 15.29 -7.36
CA SER A 36 -26.84 16.03 -7.28
C SER A 36 -25.90 15.28 -8.19
N LEU A 37 -25.58 15.91 -9.33
CA LEU A 37 -24.75 15.34 -10.38
C LEU A 37 -23.54 14.73 -9.71
N ARG A 38 -23.36 13.42 -9.90
CA ARG A 38 -22.21 12.67 -9.43
C ARG A 38 -20.96 13.49 -9.74
N PRO A 39 -20.20 13.98 -8.74
CA PRO A 39 -19.08 14.86 -9.01
C PRO A 39 -17.98 14.03 -9.68
N THR A 40 -17.93 14.06 -11.00
CA THR A 40 -16.86 13.47 -11.79
C THR A 40 -15.69 14.45 -11.80
N LEU A 41 -14.51 13.99 -11.39
CA LEU A 41 -13.28 14.78 -11.48
C LEU A 41 -12.98 15.15 -12.93
N SER A 42 -12.46 16.37 -13.15
CA SER A 42 -12.07 16.78 -14.48
C SER A 42 -10.88 15.94 -14.99
N PRO A 43 -10.75 15.74 -16.33
CA PRO A 43 -9.61 15.02 -16.90
C PRO A 43 -8.25 15.63 -16.49
N ASP A 44 -8.19 16.96 -16.41
CA ASP A 44 -6.98 17.68 -15.97
C ASP A 44 -6.66 17.40 -14.50
N ALA A 45 -7.67 17.32 -13.63
CA ALA A 45 -7.47 16.97 -12.23
C ALA A 45 -6.92 15.54 -12.08
N LEU A 46 -7.42 14.58 -12.86
CA LEU A 46 -6.90 13.20 -12.87
C LEU A 46 -5.43 13.17 -13.33
N GLN A 47 -5.08 13.97 -14.33
CA GLN A 47 -3.70 14.10 -14.79
C GLN A 47 -2.79 14.68 -13.71
N VAL A 48 -3.23 15.74 -13.02
CA VAL A 48 -2.47 16.36 -11.92
C VAL A 48 -2.30 15.40 -10.75
N LEU A 49 -3.36 14.69 -10.34
CA LEU A 49 -3.27 13.67 -9.28
C LEU A 49 -2.29 12.55 -9.66
N THR A 50 -2.28 12.15 -10.92
CA THR A 50 -1.31 11.17 -11.44
C THR A 50 0.12 11.70 -11.32
N GLU A 51 0.39 12.97 -11.65
CA GLU A 51 1.72 13.57 -11.44
C GLU A 51 2.14 13.57 -9.99
N VAL A 52 1.23 13.95 -9.09
CA VAL A 52 1.50 14.02 -7.67
C VAL A 52 1.80 12.63 -7.11
N ALA A 53 1.02 11.62 -7.51
CA ALA A 53 1.25 10.23 -7.11
C ALA A 53 2.60 9.69 -7.63
N MET A 54 2.97 9.96 -8.88
CA MET A 54 4.28 9.58 -9.44
C MET A 54 5.43 10.21 -8.64
N LYS A 55 5.38 11.51 -8.38
CA LYS A 55 6.42 12.21 -7.60
C LYS A 55 6.48 11.70 -6.16
N GLN A 56 5.34 11.41 -5.55
CA GLN A 56 5.30 10.84 -4.20
C GLN A 56 5.92 9.43 -4.18
N LEU A 57 5.71 8.64 -5.22
CA LEU A 57 6.31 7.31 -5.34
C LEU A 57 7.84 7.37 -5.38
N GLU A 58 8.42 8.35 -6.07
CA GLU A 58 9.88 8.58 -6.10
C GLU A 58 10.43 8.87 -4.70
N LEU A 59 9.76 9.75 -3.93
CA LEU A 59 10.15 10.07 -2.56
C LEU A 59 10.06 8.83 -1.65
N VAL A 60 8.95 8.09 -1.74
CA VAL A 60 8.74 6.87 -0.94
C VAL A 60 9.77 5.80 -1.29
N ALA A 61 10.10 5.62 -2.58
CA ALA A 61 11.11 4.65 -3.01
C ALA A 61 12.49 4.98 -2.42
N HIS A 62 12.89 6.26 -2.45
CA HIS A 62 14.13 6.72 -1.82
C HIS A 62 14.13 6.48 -0.31
N ASP A 63 13.05 6.82 0.39
CA ASP A 63 12.95 6.59 1.83
C ASP A 63 13.06 5.09 2.17
N LEU A 64 12.34 4.23 1.45
CA LEU A 64 12.39 2.78 1.66
C LEU A 64 13.80 2.21 1.46
N GLN A 65 14.50 2.64 0.41
CA GLN A 65 15.88 2.23 0.17
C GLN A 65 16.81 2.66 1.30
N HIS A 66 16.70 3.90 1.77
CA HIS A 66 17.51 4.41 2.87
C HIS A 66 17.21 3.70 4.19
N PHE A 67 15.96 3.39 4.50
CA PHE A 67 15.59 2.68 5.72
C PHE A 67 16.11 1.24 5.73
N ALA A 68 15.97 0.53 4.61
CA ALA A 68 16.55 -0.81 4.48
C ALA A 68 18.08 -0.76 4.64
N HIS A 69 18.74 0.18 3.97
CA HIS A 69 20.19 0.36 4.06
C HIS A 69 20.65 0.74 5.48
N HIS A 70 19.90 1.61 6.18
CA HIS A 70 20.17 1.99 7.56
C HIS A 70 20.15 0.78 8.51
N ALA A 71 19.31 -0.21 8.22
CA ALA A 71 19.26 -1.47 8.95
C ALA A 71 20.24 -2.55 8.40
N ASN A 72 21.21 -2.17 7.55
CA ASN A 72 22.14 -3.07 6.86
C ASN A 72 21.46 -4.16 6.02
N ARG A 73 20.24 -3.91 5.53
CA ARG A 73 19.48 -4.81 4.66
C ARG A 73 19.53 -4.35 3.21
N ARG A 74 19.58 -5.30 2.28
CA ARG A 74 19.43 -5.07 0.83
C ARG A 74 18.01 -5.31 0.32
N THR A 75 17.15 -5.85 1.17
CA THR A 75 15.75 -6.16 0.88
C THR A 75 14.85 -5.31 1.76
N ILE A 76 13.88 -4.66 1.15
CA ILE A 76 12.86 -3.85 1.83
C ILE A 76 11.92 -4.80 2.59
N SER A 77 11.61 -4.41 3.82
CA SER A 77 10.76 -5.14 4.77
C SER A 77 9.54 -4.30 5.14
N PRO A 78 8.47 -4.89 5.72
CA PRO A 78 7.30 -4.15 6.17
C PRO A 78 7.62 -3.05 7.20
N GLU A 79 8.69 -3.20 7.97
CA GLU A 79 9.16 -2.20 8.94
C GLU A 79 9.58 -0.90 8.26
N ASP A 80 10.17 -0.98 7.07
CA ASP A 80 10.56 0.19 6.28
C ASP A 80 9.31 0.96 5.81
N VAL A 81 8.26 0.24 5.42
CA VAL A 81 6.96 0.82 5.03
C VAL A 81 6.24 1.45 6.22
N MET A 82 6.32 0.84 7.40
CA MET A 82 5.77 1.47 8.61
C MET A 82 6.52 2.76 8.96
N LEU A 83 7.83 2.80 8.71
CA LEU A 83 8.67 3.96 9.00
C LEU A 83 8.41 5.15 8.06
N THR A 84 7.98 4.92 6.82
CA THR A 84 7.55 6.03 5.91
C THR A 84 6.29 6.72 6.43
N ALA A 85 5.35 5.96 7.03
CA ALA A 85 4.10 6.49 7.58
C ALA A 85 4.22 7.11 8.99
N ARG A 86 5.42 7.11 9.61
CA ARG A 86 5.63 7.43 11.05
C ARG A 86 5.05 8.75 11.55
N ARG A 87 4.88 9.74 10.66
CA ARG A 87 4.33 11.07 11.01
C ARG A 87 2.82 11.06 11.22
N GLN A 88 2.13 10.02 10.75
CA GLN A 88 0.67 9.88 10.82
C GLN A 88 0.33 8.59 11.58
N ALA A 89 0.12 8.70 12.90
CA ALA A 89 -0.12 7.54 13.75
C ALA A 89 -1.32 6.68 13.29
N GLY A 90 -2.39 7.30 12.80
CA GLY A 90 -3.54 6.57 12.24
C GLY A 90 -3.21 5.76 10.99
N LEU A 91 -2.33 6.27 10.12
CA LEU A 91 -1.87 5.53 8.94
C LEU A 91 -1.00 4.33 9.35
N VAL A 92 -0.11 4.49 10.33
CA VAL A 92 0.68 3.37 10.87
C VAL A 92 -0.22 2.27 11.41
N GLN A 93 -1.27 2.62 12.18
CA GLN A 93 -2.22 1.66 12.71
C GLN A 93 -2.94 0.87 11.60
N ASN A 94 -3.38 1.56 10.55
CA ASN A 94 -4.02 0.93 9.39
C ASN A 94 -3.06 -0.02 8.65
N LEU A 95 -1.80 0.38 8.47
CA LEU A 95 -0.78 -0.47 7.83
C LEU A 95 -0.47 -1.71 8.68
N VAL A 96 -0.37 -1.57 10.00
CA VAL A 96 -0.17 -2.71 10.91
C VAL A 96 -1.35 -3.67 10.84
N ALA A 97 -2.59 -3.16 10.83
CA ALA A 97 -3.78 -3.99 10.68
C ALA A 97 -3.78 -4.75 9.34
N TYR A 98 -3.43 -4.06 8.24
CA TYR A 98 -3.29 -4.67 6.92
C TYR A 98 -2.22 -5.77 6.89
N GLN A 99 -1.03 -5.50 7.44
CA GLN A 99 0.05 -6.48 7.54
C GLN A 99 -0.38 -7.72 8.33
N ARG A 100 -1.08 -7.55 9.46
CA ARG A 100 -1.59 -8.67 10.25
C ARG A 100 -2.55 -9.53 9.43
N GLN A 101 -3.48 -8.92 8.70
CA GLN A 101 -4.46 -9.66 7.89
C GLN A 101 -3.80 -10.43 6.73
N HIS A 102 -2.80 -9.85 6.07
CA HIS A 102 -2.23 -10.42 4.84
C HIS A 102 -0.94 -11.24 5.03
N CYS A 103 -0.13 -10.98 6.07
CA CYS A 103 1.15 -11.68 6.27
C CYS A 103 1.07 -12.84 7.27
N LEU A 104 0.13 -12.82 8.23
CA LEU A 104 -0.07 -13.96 9.15
C LEU A 104 -0.75 -15.15 8.46
N ALA A 105 -1.51 -14.91 7.39
CA ALA A 105 -2.12 -15.99 6.60
C ALA A 105 -1.08 -16.83 5.84
N ASN A 106 0.06 -16.25 5.45
CA ASN A 106 1.10 -16.93 4.67
C ASN A 106 2.18 -17.64 5.52
N SER A 107 2.19 -17.45 6.84
CA SER A 107 3.21 -18.05 7.73
C SER A 107 2.81 -19.42 8.30
N THR A 108 1.60 -19.92 8.02
CA THR A 108 1.16 -21.27 8.39
C THR A 108 1.69 -22.39 7.47
N GLY A 109 2.41 -22.04 6.39
CA GLY A 109 3.08 -23.02 5.50
C GLY A 109 4.56 -23.26 5.78
N GLY A 110 5.16 -22.58 6.77
CA GLY A 110 6.61 -22.55 7.00
C GLY A 110 7.07 -23.23 8.29
N GLY A 111 6.45 -24.33 8.69
CA GLY A 111 6.81 -25.07 9.90
C GLY A 111 7.75 -26.26 9.65
N SER A 112 9.01 -26.13 10.09
CA SER A 112 9.91 -27.20 10.53
C SER A 112 10.68 -28.07 9.49
N THR A 113 11.94 -27.71 9.24
CA THR A 113 13.07 -28.67 9.34
C THR A 113 14.31 -27.98 9.92
N LYS A 114 14.28 -27.73 11.23
CA LYS A 114 15.53 -27.65 12.02
C LYS A 114 16.13 -29.07 12.04
N SER A 115 16.87 -29.44 10.99
CA SER A 115 17.73 -30.64 11.02
C SER A 115 18.98 -30.34 11.84
N LYS A 116 18.85 -30.61 13.13
CA LYS A 116 19.97 -30.79 14.06
C LYS A 116 20.44 -32.24 13.94
N ARG A 117 21.59 -32.49 13.29
CA ARG A 117 22.37 -33.75 13.33
C ARG A 117 23.60 -33.61 12.42
N LYS A 118 24.82 -34.04 12.74
CA LYS A 118 25.58 -34.45 13.93
C LYS A 118 27.01 -34.54 13.37
N ARG A 119 27.99 -33.83 13.95
CA ARG A 119 29.40 -34.04 13.58
C ARG A 119 29.71 -35.53 13.78
N LYS A 120 30.13 -36.22 12.72
CA LYS A 120 30.70 -37.56 12.82
C LYS A 120 32.19 -37.43 12.55
N ASP A 121 32.93 -37.26 13.64
CA ASP A 121 34.31 -37.72 13.75
C ASP A 121 34.31 -39.24 13.55
N SER A 122 35.17 -39.73 12.64
CA SER A 122 36.03 -40.93 12.79
C SER A 122 36.46 -41.56 11.45
N LEU A 123 37.78 -41.51 11.21
CA LEU A 123 38.69 -42.55 10.67
C LEU A 123 38.59 -42.98 9.19
N ASP A 124 39.58 -42.61 8.36
CA ASP A 124 40.83 -43.37 8.13
C ASP A 124 41.98 -42.39 7.79
#